data_AF-A0A2U3NJ50-F1
#
_entry.id   AF-A0A2U3NJ50-F1
#
_cell.length_a   1.000
_cell.length_b   1.000
_cell.length_c   1.000
_cell.angle_alpha   90.00
_cell.angle_beta   90.00
_cell.angle_gamma   90.00
#
_symmetry.space_group_name_H-M   'P 1'
#
loop_
_entity.id
_entity.type
_entity.pdbx_description
1 polymer ?
#
loop_
_entity_poly.entity_id
_entity_poly.type
_entity_poly.pdbx_seq_one_letter_code
_entity_poly.pdbx_strand_id
1 'polypeptide(L)'
;MNTASPGPGWWLASDGNWYPQRWETRFVHYTNESLPAVIDEASRQSKAYGEQGWEIVGSSVQRSQVARRFKEYDEGGDHYFEWSIVCTLKRPLAPG
;
A
#
# COMPACT_ATOMS: atom_id res chain seq x y z
N MET A 1 -19.21 -2.25 -38.05
CA MET A 1 -18.65 -3.41 -37.34
C MET A 1 -19.15 -3.37 -35.91
N ASN A 2 -19.65 -4.48 -35.40
CA ASN A 2 -20.17 -4.62 -34.04
C ASN A 2 -18.99 -4.63 -33.06
N THR A 3 -18.60 -3.47 -32.55
CA THR A 3 -17.51 -3.35 -31.57
C THR A 3 -18.05 -3.57 -30.16
N ALA A 4 -18.72 -4.69 -29.92
CA ALA A 4 -19.15 -5.04 -28.57
C ALA A 4 -17.93 -5.12 -27.65
N SER A 5 -18.06 -4.60 -26.43
CA SER A 5 -16.99 -4.65 -25.43
C SER A 5 -16.56 -6.10 -25.19
N PRO A 6 -15.24 -6.42 -25.18
CA PRO A 6 -14.74 -7.75 -24.87
C PRO A 6 -15.11 -8.24 -23.46
N GLY A 7 -15.41 -7.33 -22.53
CA GLY A 7 -15.85 -7.67 -21.18
C GLY A 7 -15.89 -6.47 -20.23
N PRO A 8 -16.26 -6.69 -18.96
CA PRO A 8 -16.26 -5.64 -17.95
C PRO A 8 -14.87 -4.99 -17.79
N GLY A 9 -14.84 -3.66 -17.65
CA GLY A 9 -13.60 -2.90 -17.46
C GLY A 9 -12.78 -2.68 -18.73
N TRP A 10 -13.24 -3.13 -19.90
CA TRP A 10 -12.65 -2.70 -21.17
C TRP A 10 -13.20 -1.34 -21.57
N TRP A 11 -12.35 -0.49 -22.12
CA TRP A 11 -12.69 0.85 -22.60
C TRP A 11 -12.28 1.00 -24.07
N LEU A 12 -13.10 1.72 -24.84
CA LEU A 12 -12.84 2.00 -26.25
C LEU A 12 -12.02 3.28 -26.34
N ALA A 13 -10.82 3.19 -26.91
CA ALA A 13 -9.95 4.35 -27.12
C ALA A 13 -10.32 5.11 -28.41
N SER A 14 -9.75 6.30 -28.58
CA SER A 14 -9.98 7.16 -29.75
C SER A 14 -9.49 6.54 -31.07
N ASP A 15 -8.62 5.54 -31.01
CA ASP A 15 -8.12 4.79 -32.17
C ASP A 15 -9.08 3.66 -32.61
N GLY A 16 -10.21 3.47 -31.91
CA GLY A 16 -11.21 2.44 -32.20
C GLY A 16 -10.88 1.06 -31.63
N ASN A 17 -9.79 0.92 -30.87
CA ASN A 17 -9.42 -0.33 -30.21
C ASN A 17 -9.95 -0.40 -28.78
N TRP A 18 -10.30 -1.61 -28.34
CA TRP A 18 -10.64 -1.89 -26.96
C TRP A 18 -9.38 -2.17 -26.14
N TYR A 19 -9.28 -1.56 -24.98
CA TYR A 19 -8.18 -1.79 -24.03
C TYR A 19 -8.72 -2.24 -22.68
N PRO A 20 -8.02 -3.16 -21.98
CA PRO A 20 -8.40 -3.52 -20.62
C PRO A 20 -8.07 -2.37 -19.65
N GLN A 21 -8.80 -2.28 -18.54
CA GLN A 21 -8.46 -1.38 -17.44
C GLN A 21 -7.06 -1.70 -16.92
N ARG A 22 -6.20 -0.68 -16.86
CA ARG A 22 -4.87 -0.77 -16.29
C ARG A 22 -4.85 -0.17 -14.89
N TRP A 23 -3.90 -0.59 -14.06
CA TRP A 23 -3.81 -0.20 -12.66
C TRP A 23 -2.42 0.32 -12.34
N GLU A 24 -2.36 1.34 -11.50
CA GLU A 24 -1.15 1.76 -10.81
C GLU A 24 -1.13 1.13 -9.42
N THR A 25 0.02 0.62 -8.99
CA THR A 25 0.19 -0.04 -7.69
C THR A 25 1.19 0.72 -6.84
N ARG A 26 0.94 0.82 -5.53
CA ARG A 26 1.83 1.45 -4.56
C ARG A 26 1.95 0.62 -3.29
N PHE A 27 3.12 0.62 -2.69
CA PHE A 27 3.37 0.06 -1.37
C PHE A 27 3.68 1.18 -0.39
N VAL A 28 3.02 1.18 0.76
CA VAL A 28 3.29 2.10 1.86
C VAL A 28 3.59 1.29 3.11
N HIS A 29 4.51 1.78 3.92
CA HIS A 29 4.90 1.14 5.18
C HIS A 29 4.98 2.21 6.27
N TYR A 30 4.52 1.86 7.46
CA TYR A 30 4.57 2.70 8.65
C TYR A 30 5.19 1.90 9.77
N THR A 31 6.10 2.50 10.54
CA THR A 31 6.71 1.82 11.68
C THR A 31 6.70 2.70 12.93
N ASN A 32 6.48 2.07 14.09
CA ASN A 32 6.53 2.73 15.39
C ASN A 32 6.70 1.71 16.51
N GLU A 33 7.36 2.08 17.61
CA GLU A 33 7.45 1.23 18.81
C GLU A 33 6.08 1.07 19.51
N SER A 34 5.18 2.04 19.32
CA SER A 34 3.80 2.03 19.81
C SER A 34 2.81 1.53 18.75
N LEU A 35 2.11 0.44 19.05
CA LEU A 35 1.04 -0.09 18.19
C LEU A 35 -0.07 0.95 17.92
N PRO A 36 -0.61 1.67 18.93
CA PRO A 36 -1.57 2.74 18.67
C PRO A 36 -1.05 3.80 17.69
N ALA A 37 0.22 4.22 17.84
CA ALA A 37 0.79 5.25 16.97
C ALA A 37 0.91 4.79 15.50
N VAL A 38 1.29 3.52 15.26
CA VAL A 38 1.33 3.00 13.88
C VAL A 38 -0.07 2.83 13.28
N ILE A 39 -1.06 2.46 14.10
CA ILE A 39 -2.47 2.36 13.67
C ILE A 39 -3.03 3.74 13.30
N ASP A 40 -2.77 4.75 14.12
CA ASP A 40 -3.24 6.12 13.87
C ASP A 40 -2.64 6.68 12.59
N GLU A 41 -1.34 6.47 12.37
CA GLU A 41 -0.67 6.89 11.13
C GLU A 41 -1.21 6.14 9.91
N ALA A 42 -1.30 4.81 9.99
CA ALA A 42 -1.85 4.01 8.90
C ALA A 42 -3.29 4.42 8.57
N SER A 43 -4.11 4.72 9.58
CA SER A 43 -5.50 5.17 9.41
C SER A 43 -5.59 6.54 8.76
N ARG A 44 -4.77 7.50 9.21
CA ARG A 44 -4.68 8.84 8.63
C ARG A 44 -4.28 8.79 7.16
N GLN A 45 -3.27 8.00 6.84
CA GLN A 45 -2.76 7.87 5.48
C GLN A 45 -3.75 7.13 4.57
N SER A 46 -4.40 6.08 5.08
CA SER A 46 -5.42 5.34 4.33
C SER A 46 -6.56 6.25 3.86
N LYS A 47 -6.99 7.21 4.72
CA LYS A 47 -7.98 8.23 4.34
C LYS A 47 -7.46 9.14 3.22
N ALA A 48 -6.26 9.71 3.40
CA ALA A 48 -5.66 10.60 2.40
C ALA A 48 -5.44 9.92 1.04
N TYR A 49 -5.10 8.62 1.05
CA TYR A 49 -4.97 7.83 -0.18
C TYR A 49 -6.33 7.53 -0.81
N GLY A 50 -7.35 7.23 -0.02
CA GLY A 50 -8.72 7.06 -0.50
C GLY A 50 -9.26 8.30 -1.22
N GLU A 51 -8.99 9.49 -0.69
CA GLU A 51 -9.33 10.78 -1.33
C GLU A 51 -8.63 10.99 -2.68
N GLN A 52 -7.48 10.35 -2.89
CA GLN A 52 -6.71 10.36 -4.14
C GLN A 52 -7.10 9.21 -5.10
N GLY A 53 -8.15 8.45 -4.78
CA GLY A 53 -8.64 7.34 -5.60
C GLY A 53 -7.86 6.02 -5.44
N TRP A 54 -7.03 5.90 -4.40
CA TRP A 54 -6.35 4.64 -4.09
C TRP A 54 -7.24 3.71 -3.26
N GLU A 55 -7.23 2.44 -3.61
CA GLU A 55 -7.90 1.35 -2.92
C GLU A 55 -6.84 0.45 -2.26
N ILE A 56 -7.01 0.14 -0.98
CA ILE A 56 -6.18 -0.85 -0.29
C ILE A 56 -6.65 -2.25 -0.68
N VAL A 57 -5.74 -3.05 -1.24
CA VAL A 57 -6.00 -4.43 -1.67
C VAL A 57 -5.30 -5.48 -0.81
N GLY A 58 -4.41 -5.05 0.07
CA GLY A 58 -3.76 -5.90 1.04
C GLY A 58 -3.17 -5.07 2.16
N SER A 59 -3.23 -5.60 3.38
CA SER A 59 -2.60 -4.99 4.56
C SER A 59 -2.03 -6.08 5.44
N SER A 60 -0.83 -5.88 5.96
CA SER A 60 -0.22 -6.75 6.97
C SER A 60 0.30 -5.91 8.14
N VAL A 61 0.27 -6.52 9.32
CA VAL A 61 0.83 -5.95 10.55
C VAL A 61 1.87 -6.91 11.08
N GLN A 62 3.06 -6.41 11.38
CA GLN A 62 4.16 -7.22 11.89
C GLN A 62 4.81 -6.52 13.08
N ARG A 63 5.16 -7.30 14.11
CA ARG A 63 6.03 -6.87 15.21
C ARG A 63 7.40 -7.49 15.00
N SER A 64 8.43 -6.65 14.99
CA SER A 64 9.82 -7.06 14.81
C SER A 64 10.65 -6.62 16.01
N GLN A 65 11.55 -7.48 16.47
CA GLN A 65 12.56 -7.07 17.44
C GLN A 65 13.67 -6.32 16.70
N VAL A 66 14.00 -5.13 17.16
CA VAL A 66 15.01 -4.27 16.56
C VAL A 66 16.09 -4.01 17.59
N ALA A 67 17.35 -4.32 17.25
CA ALA A 67 18.50 -3.92 18.05
C ALA A 67 18.93 -2.51 17.60
N ARG A 68 18.84 -1.51 18.49
CA ARG A 68 19.43 -0.18 18.27
C ARG A 68 20.67 -0.05 19.15
N ARG A 69 21.80 0.33 18.54
CA ARG A 69 23.17 0.41 19.10
C ARG A 69 23.81 -0.96 19.38
N PHE A 70 24.49 -1.49 18.36
CA PHE A 70 25.55 -2.49 18.55
C PHE A 70 26.80 -1.79 19.12
N LYS A 71 26.82 -1.53 20.42
CA LYS A 71 28.07 -1.27 21.12
C LYS A 71 28.05 -2.14 22.37
N GLU A 72 28.98 -3.09 22.38
CA GLU A 72 29.26 -4.07 23.45
C GLU A 72 28.35 -5.31 23.43
N TYR A 73 28.98 -6.43 23.06
CA TYR A 73 28.37 -7.76 22.95
C TYR A 73 28.08 -8.41 24.32
N ASP A 74 28.41 -7.74 25.43
CA ASP A 74 28.44 -8.33 26.78
C ASP A 74 27.48 -7.72 27.81
N GLU A 75 26.80 -6.60 27.50
CA GLU A 75 25.75 -6.06 28.37
C GLU A 75 24.42 -6.15 27.63
N GLY A 76 23.49 -6.95 28.15
CA GLY A 76 22.21 -7.30 27.52
C GLY A 76 21.50 -6.09 26.92
N GLY A 77 21.67 -5.91 25.60
CA GLY A 77 21.16 -4.74 24.89
C GLY A 77 19.65 -4.66 24.99
N ASP A 78 19.13 -3.48 25.29
CA ASP A 78 17.70 -3.20 25.36
C ASP A 78 17.00 -3.74 24.11
N HIS A 79 16.09 -4.70 24.31
CA HIS A 79 15.29 -5.26 23.23
C HIS A 79 14.13 -4.32 22.92
N TYR A 80 14.28 -3.52 21.88
CA TYR A 80 13.18 -2.70 21.37
C TYR A 80 12.32 -3.53 20.42
N PHE A 81 11.02 -3.35 20.50
CA PHE A 81 10.07 -3.91 19.54
C PHE A 81 9.50 -2.78 18.69
N GLU A 82 9.48 -2.98 17.39
CA GLU A 82 8.87 -2.06 16.44
C GLU A 82 7.68 -2.75 15.77
N TRP A 83 6.55 -2.06 15.75
CA TRP A 83 5.39 -2.43 14.96
C TRP A 83 5.52 -1.84 13.57
N SER A 84 5.05 -2.60 12.58
CA SER A 84 5.01 -2.19 11.20
C SER A 84 3.66 -2.52 10.58
N ILE A 85 3.12 -1.60 9.79
CA ILE A 85 1.94 -1.83 8.95
C ILE A 85 2.36 -1.59 7.51
N VAL A 86 2.11 -2.56 6.64
CA VAL A 86 2.36 -2.45 5.20
C VAL A 86 1.02 -2.53 4.48
N CYS A 87 0.73 -1.56 3.61
CA CYS A 87 -0.44 -1.60 2.74
C CYS A 87 -0.02 -1.63 1.26
N THR A 88 -0.65 -2.52 0.51
CA THR A 88 -0.63 -2.53 -0.95
C THR A 88 -1.86 -1.81 -1.45
N LEU A 89 -1.66 -0.76 -2.25
CA LEU A 89 -2.72 0.04 -2.84
C LEU A 89 -2.74 -0.12 -4.36
N LYS A 90 -3.92 0.01 -4.96
CA LYS A 90 -4.10 0.16 -6.41
C LYS A 90 -4.98 1.36 -6.73
N ARG A 91 -4.84 1.95 -7.91
CA ARG A 91 -5.82 2.87 -8.49
C ARG A 91 -5.93 2.66 -10.00
N PRO A 92 -7.10 2.89 -10.62
CA PRO A 92 -7.25 2.78 -12.06
C PRO A 92 -6.40 3.85 -12.76
N LEU A 93 -5.65 3.46 -13.78
CA LEU A 93 -5.03 4.41 -14.70
C LEU A 93 -6.11 4.99 -15.61
N ALA A 94 -6.03 6.30 -15.85
CA ALA A 94 -6.89 6.94 -16.82
C ALA A 94 -6.68 6.32 -18.21
N PRO A 95 -7.76 6.10 -18.97
CA PRO A 95 -7.69 5.94 -20.41
C PRO A 95 -6.77 7.01 -21.04
N GLY A 96 -5.81 6.56 -21.85
CA GLY A 96 -4.90 7.43 -22.61
C GLY A 96 -5.52 7.92 -23.91
#